data_AF-Q9S3L3-F1
#
_entry.id   AF-Q9S3L3-F1
#
_cell.length_a   1.000
_cell.length_b   1.000
_cell.length_c   1.000
_cell.angle_alpha   90.00
_cell.angle_beta   90.00
_cell.angle_gamma   90.00
#
_symmetry.space_group_name_H-M   'P 1'
#
loop_
_entity.id
_entity.type
_entity.pdbx_description
1 polymer ?
#
loop_
_entity_poly.entity_id
_entity_poly.type
_entity_poly.pdbx_seq_one_letter_code
_entity_poly.pdbx_strand_id
1 'polypeptide(L)'
;DPKRTIVRTVGPSDPHFLADVEMVKSTDFTLVMVPKLLGSVPEELDGLNIIAMIETPQAATSIPQIAADPKVVGMFWGAEDLTHLLGGTHSRFLGDESNEGSYRDTMRLTRALMHLHAAANGKFTIDAIHADFHDEEGLYLEAVDAARTGFAGTACIHPKQIEIVRRAYRPEANQLEWAKKVVEEAENHPGAFKLDGQMIDAPLISQARMVISRQPA
;
A
#
# COMPACT_ATOMS: atom_id res chain seq x y z
N ASP A 1 15.86 -3.35 -14.12
CA ASP A 1 14.83 -2.74 -14.97
C ASP A 1 14.28 -1.52 -14.22
N PRO A 2 14.68 -0.29 -14.59
CA PRO A 2 14.25 0.91 -13.89
C PRO A 2 12.73 1.07 -13.78
N LYS A 3 11.94 0.47 -14.69
CA LYS A 3 10.48 0.51 -14.66
C LYS A 3 9.85 -0.39 -13.60
N ARG A 4 10.63 -1.30 -13.00
CA ARG A 4 10.19 -2.32 -12.03
C ARG A 4 11.09 -2.38 -10.81
N THR A 5 11.84 -1.32 -10.53
CA THR A 5 12.78 -1.25 -9.40
C THR A 5 12.49 0.00 -8.58
N ILE A 6 12.30 -0.20 -7.28
CA ILE A 6 12.19 0.86 -6.27
C ILE A 6 13.52 0.88 -5.53
N VAL A 7 14.16 2.05 -5.39
CA VAL A 7 15.35 2.22 -4.55
C VAL A 7 14.92 2.81 -3.23
N ARG A 8 15.26 2.15 -2.11
CA ARG A 8 15.02 2.71 -0.77
C ARG A 8 16.30 3.37 -0.26
N THR A 9 16.26 4.68 -0.03
CA THR A 9 17.39 5.42 0.58
C THR A 9 17.41 5.20 2.09
N VAL A 10 18.42 5.73 2.77
CA VAL A 10 18.33 6.05 4.20
C VAL A 10 17.32 7.18 4.46
N GLY A 11 17.00 7.44 5.73
CA GLY A 11 16.05 8.47 6.12
C GLY A 11 16.65 9.88 6.09
N PRO A 12 15.83 10.95 6.00
CA PRO A 12 16.33 12.33 5.86
C PRO A 12 17.24 12.83 6.97
N SER A 13 17.15 12.26 8.18
CA SER A 13 18.01 12.60 9.31
C SER A 13 19.34 11.85 9.33
N ASP A 14 19.54 10.89 8.43
CA ASP A 14 20.76 10.10 8.35
C ASP A 14 21.89 10.89 7.66
N PRO A 15 23.12 10.89 8.18
CA PRO A 15 24.26 11.60 7.57
C PRO A 15 24.55 11.21 6.11
N HIS A 16 24.13 10.00 5.69
CA HIS A 16 24.35 9.50 4.33
C HIS A 16 23.21 9.84 3.36
N PHE A 17 22.14 10.50 3.82
CA PHE A 17 20.95 10.79 2.99
C PHE A 17 21.30 11.51 1.68
N LEU A 18 22.14 12.55 1.74
CA LEU A 18 22.53 13.29 0.54
C LEU A 18 23.33 12.44 -0.46
N ALA A 19 24.19 11.55 0.04
CA ALA A 19 24.97 10.65 -0.80
C ALA A 19 24.08 9.61 -1.50
N ASP A 20 23.08 9.06 -0.80
CA ASP A 20 22.09 8.17 -1.39
C ASP A 20 21.27 8.87 -2.48
N VAL A 21 20.82 10.10 -2.22
CA VAL A 21 20.07 10.91 -3.19
C VAL A 21 20.90 11.23 -4.42
N GLU A 22 22.16 11.63 -4.25
CA GLU A 22 23.10 11.87 -5.35
C GLU A 22 23.33 10.59 -6.18
N MET A 23 23.53 9.46 -5.50
CA MET A 23 23.68 8.16 -6.15
C MET A 23 22.45 7.84 -7.01
N VAL A 24 21.24 7.93 -6.47
CA VAL A 24 20.02 7.65 -7.25
C VAL A 24 19.91 8.58 -8.46
N LYS A 25 20.15 9.89 -8.28
CA LYS A 25 20.10 10.90 -9.36
C LYS A 25 21.15 10.67 -10.46
N SER A 26 22.22 9.93 -10.18
CA SER A 26 23.22 9.54 -11.17
C SER A 26 22.84 8.29 -12.00
N THR A 27 21.69 7.67 -11.72
CA THR A 27 21.20 6.46 -12.38
C THR A 27 19.90 6.70 -13.15
N ASP A 28 19.42 5.68 -13.86
CA ASP A 28 18.10 5.69 -14.51
C ASP A 28 16.93 5.42 -13.54
N PHE A 29 17.18 5.20 -12.25
CA PHE A 29 16.12 4.92 -11.27
C PHE A 29 15.42 6.21 -10.83
N THR A 30 14.11 6.28 -11.06
CA THR A 30 13.31 7.47 -10.73
C THR A 30 12.34 7.28 -9.58
N LEU A 31 12.09 6.03 -9.14
CA LEU A 31 11.12 5.71 -8.09
C LEU A 31 11.84 5.37 -6.79
N VAL A 32 11.70 6.23 -5.79
CA VAL A 32 12.44 6.16 -4.53
C VAL A 32 11.49 5.98 -3.36
N MET A 33 11.76 5.00 -2.51
CA MET A 33 11.09 4.84 -1.23
C MET A 33 11.90 5.54 -0.13
N VAL A 34 11.28 6.47 0.59
CA VAL A 34 11.98 7.29 1.58
C VAL A 34 11.51 6.89 2.98
N PRO A 35 12.35 6.19 3.77
CA PRO A 35 12.04 5.81 5.13
C PRO A 35 12.10 7.00 6.08
N LYS A 36 11.54 6.82 7.27
CA LYS A 36 11.71 7.75 8.41
C LYS A 36 11.44 9.22 8.06
N LEU A 37 10.46 9.45 7.18
CA LEU A 37 9.97 10.79 6.92
C LEU A 37 9.49 11.40 8.23
N LEU A 38 9.67 12.72 8.35
CA LEU A 38 9.08 13.49 9.44
C LEU A 38 7.77 14.10 8.93
N GLY A 39 7.61 15.42 8.96
CA GLY A 39 6.37 16.08 8.54
C GLY A 39 6.29 16.53 7.08
N SER A 40 7.37 16.39 6.30
CA SER A 40 7.44 16.87 4.92
C SER A 40 8.43 16.06 4.07
N VAL A 41 8.32 16.21 2.75
CA VAL A 41 9.23 15.59 1.79
C VAL A 41 10.42 16.53 1.55
N PRO A 42 11.68 16.08 1.78
CA PRO A 42 12.87 16.90 1.56
C PRO A 42 12.96 17.49 0.14
N GLU A 43 13.47 18.71 0.00
CA GLU A 43 13.68 19.40 -1.28
C GLU A 43 14.78 18.72 -2.12
N GLU A 44 15.73 18.07 -1.47
CA GLU A 44 16.82 17.36 -2.13
C GLU A 44 16.34 16.21 -3.02
N LEU A 45 15.11 15.73 -2.81
CA LEU A 45 14.44 14.70 -3.61
C LEU A 45 13.78 15.25 -4.90
N ASP A 46 13.87 16.54 -5.18
CA ASP A 46 13.30 17.14 -6.38
C ASP A 46 13.80 16.43 -7.66
N GLY A 47 12.86 16.16 -8.57
CA GLY A 47 13.09 15.40 -9.81
C GLY A 47 12.89 13.89 -9.68
N LEU A 48 12.60 13.37 -8.48
CA LEU A 48 12.31 11.96 -8.23
C LEU A 48 10.83 11.73 -7.91
N ASN A 49 10.35 10.51 -8.17
CA ASN A 49 9.03 10.04 -7.76
C ASN A 49 9.14 9.33 -6.41
N ILE A 50 8.36 9.75 -5.42
CA ILE A 50 8.53 9.32 -4.03
C ILE A 50 7.43 8.35 -3.59
N ILE A 51 7.85 7.27 -2.95
CA ILE A 51 7.02 6.44 -2.08
C ILE A 51 7.33 6.84 -0.64
N ALA A 52 6.41 7.60 -0.04
CA ALA A 52 6.58 8.12 1.31
C ALA A 52 6.30 7.01 2.35
N MET A 53 7.27 6.68 3.20
CA MET A 53 7.06 5.74 4.30
C MET A 53 6.54 6.45 5.55
N ILE A 54 5.37 6.06 6.01
CA ILE A 54 4.72 6.53 7.22
C ILE A 54 5.04 5.57 8.36
N GLU A 55 6.15 5.86 9.06
CA GLU A 55 6.67 5.01 10.13
C GLU A 55 7.28 5.82 11.29
N THR A 56 7.03 7.13 11.34
CA THR A 56 7.37 8.00 12.47
C THR A 56 6.11 8.70 13.00
N PRO A 57 6.06 9.11 14.28
CA PRO A 57 4.94 9.89 14.80
C PRO A 57 4.70 11.20 14.03
N GLN A 58 5.77 11.87 13.62
CA GLN A 58 5.72 13.10 12.82
C GLN A 58 5.10 12.85 11.45
N ALA A 59 5.45 11.75 10.77
CA ALA A 59 4.83 11.37 9.50
C ALA A 59 3.37 10.98 9.69
N ALA A 60 3.05 10.19 10.72
CA ALA A 60 1.68 9.74 11.00
C ALA A 60 0.73 10.93 11.26
N THR A 61 1.22 11.98 11.93
CA THR A 61 0.44 13.21 12.16
C THR A 61 0.40 14.16 10.96
N SER A 62 1.28 13.98 9.98
CA SER A 62 1.40 14.81 8.78
C SER A 62 0.98 14.10 7.49
N ILE A 63 0.26 12.97 7.60
CA ILE A 63 -0.21 12.18 6.47
C ILE A 63 -0.93 13.06 5.41
N PRO A 64 -1.86 13.97 5.76
CA PRO A 64 -2.54 14.80 4.75
C PRO A 64 -1.58 15.65 3.92
N GLN A 65 -0.58 16.26 4.56
CA GLN A 65 0.40 17.13 3.92
C GLN A 65 1.34 16.34 3.02
N ILE A 66 1.87 15.22 3.52
CA ILE A 66 2.73 14.31 2.75
C ILE A 66 1.95 13.75 1.55
N ALA A 67 0.70 13.35 1.77
CA ALA A 67 -0.18 12.87 0.72
C ALA A 67 -0.59 13.95 -0.27
N ALA A 68 -0.45 15.25 0.02
CA ALA A 68 -0.71 16.33 -0.94
C ALA A 68 0.53 16.73 -1.77
N ASP A 69 1.74 16.35 -1.33
CA ASP A 69 2.99 16.77 -1.99
C ASP A 69 3.10 16.18 -3.41
N PRO A 70 3.38 17.00 -4.45
CA PRO A 70 3.41 16.54 -5.84
C PRO A 70 4.52 15.54 -6.15
N LYS A 71 5.59 15.46 -5.34
CA LYS A 71 6.66 14.47 -5.50
C LYS A 71 6.23 13.07 -5.10
N VAL A 72 5.24 12.96 -4.20
CA VAL A 72 4.78 11.67 -3.68
C VAL A 72 3.81 11.05 -4.66
N VAL A 73 4.21 9.94 -5.28
CA VAL A 73 3.37 9.16 -6.20
C VAL A 73 2.74 7.94 -5.52
N GLY A 74 3.30 7.52 -4.39
CA GLY A 74 2.75 6.44 -3.58
C GLY A 74 3.12 6.55 -2.12
N MET A 75 2.51 5.72 -1.29
CA MET A 75 2.74 5.71 0.16
C MET A 75 2.88 4.28 0.68
N PHE A 76 3.69 4.13 1.72
CA PHE A 76 3.94 2.89 2.44
C PHE A 76 3.82 3.20 3.94
N TRP A 77 3.60 2.19 4.78
CA TRP A 77 3.61 2.39 6.24
C TRP A 77 4.41 1.28 6.93
N GLY A 78 5.03 1.62 8.06
CA GLY A 78 5.88 0.71 8.83
C GLY A 78 5.42 0.65 10.29
N ALA A 79 5.01 -0.54 10.74
CA ALA A 79 4.50 -0.71 12.10
C ALA A 79 5.62 -0.72 13.16
N GLU A 80 6.73 -1.41 12.88
CA GLU A 80 7.78 -1.65 13.89
C GLU A 80 8.52 -0.37 14.30
N ASP A 81 8.97 0.43 13.31
CA ASP A 81 9.60 1.72 13.58
C ASP A 81 8.64 2.68 14.28
N LEU A 82 7.37 2.70 13.87
CA LEU A 82 6.36 3.54 14.51
C LEU A 82 6.12 3.13 15.98
N THR A 83 5.98 1.84 16.25
CA THR A 83 5.85 1.32 17.61
C THR A 83 7.05 1.72 18.47
N HIS A 84 8.27 1.54 17.94
CA HIS A 84 9.49 1.90 18.66
C HIS A 84 9.54 3.40 18.98
N LEU A 85 9.26 4.27 18.00
CA LEU A 85 9.32 5.73 18.16
C LEU A 85 8.19 6.29 19.04
N LEU A 86 7.08 5.57 19.19
CA LEU A 86 6.03 5.87 20.15
C LEU A 86 6.38 5.44 21.59
N GLY A 87 7.51 4.76 21.80
CA GLY A 87 7.91 4.19 23.09
C GLY A 87 7.19 2.88 23.44
N GLY A 88 6.59 2.22 22.44
CA GLY A 88 5.96 0.92 22.58
C GLY A 88 6.95 -0.23 22.40
N THR A 89 6.48 -1.44 22.70
CA THR A 89 7.29 -2.67 22.59
C THR A 89 6.75 -3.67 21.58
N HIS A 90 5.46 -3.60 21.24
CA HIS A 90 4.81 -4.55 20.34
C HIS A 90 3.78 -3.85 19.44
N SER A 91 3.92 -4.02 18.13
CA SER A 91 2.98 -3.50 17.13
C SER A 91 1.67 -4.31 17.08
N ARG A 92 1.70 -5.55 17.55
CA ARG A 92 0.60 -6.52 17.55
C ARG A 92 0.25 -7.00 18.96
N PHE A 93 -0.94 -7.56 19.12
CA PHE A 93 -1.36 -8.29 20.32
C PHE A 93 -0.63 -9.63 20.42
N LEU A 94 -0.21 -10.00 21.63
CA LEU A 94 0.51 -11.25 21.92
C LEU A 94 -0.48 -12.36 22.32
N GLY A 95 0.02 -13.59 22.47
CA GLY A 95 -0.80 -14.76 22.78
C GLY A 95 -1.43 -14.79 24.19
N ASP A 96 -1.05 -13.85 25.06
CA ASP A 96 -1.71 -13.62 26.36
C ASP A 96 -2.83 -12.55 26.29
N GLU A 97 -3.11 -12.00 25.10
CA GLU A 97 -4.11 -10.98 24.86
C GLU A 97 -5.24 -11.47 23.93
N SER A 98 -6.38 -10.78 23.93
CA SER A 98 -7.40 -11.00 22.91
C SER A 98 -6.95 -10.42 21.55
N ASN A 99 -7.34 -11.08 20.46
CA ASN A 99 -6.95 -10.72 19.08
C ASN A 99 -5.46 -10.91 18.80
N GLU A 100 -4.83 -11.95 19.37
CA GLU A 100 -3.46 -12.37 19.09
C GLU A 100 -3.10 -12.22 17.60
N GLY A 101 -1.91 -11.68 17.35
CA GLY A 101 -1.36 -11.49 16.01
C GLY A 101 -1.92 -10.27 15.29
N SER A 102 -3.08 -9.72 15.66
CA SER A 102 -3.61 -8.52 15.00
C SER A 102 -2.84 -7.25 15.40
N TYR A 103 -2.77 -6.28 14.50
CA TYR A 103 -2.18 -4.97 14.78
C TYR A 103 -2.94 -4.23 15.88
N ARG A 104 -2.21 -3.50 16.73
CA ARG A 104 -2.80 -2.57 17.72
C ARG A 104 -3.42 -1.36 17.04
N ASP A 105 -4.33 -0.68 17.73
CA ASP A 105 -5.18 0.37 17.14
C ASP A 105 -4.39 1.53 16.53
N THR A 106 -3.28 1.96 17.13
CA THR A 106 -2.43 3.02 16.54
C THR A 106 -1.86 2.61 15.18
N MET A 107 -1.49 1.35 15.02
CA MET A 107 -0.98 0.80 13.76
C MET A 107 -2.10 0.70 12.73
N ARG A 108 -3.26 0.16 13.13
CA ARG A 108 -4.46 0.07 12.29
C ARG A 108 -4.93 1.43 11.81
N LEU A 109 -4.96 2.42 12.71
CA LEU A 109 -5.33 3.80 12.40
C LEU A 109 -4.35 4.43 11.43
N THR A 110 -3.05 4.27 11.65
CA THR A 110 -2.02 4.81 10.74
C THR A 110 -2.13 4.22 9.35
N ARG A 111 -2.27 2.89 9.24
CA ARG A 111 -2.52 2.19 7.97
C ARG A 111 -3.74 2.75 7.25
N ALA A 112 -4.87 2.87 7.95
CA ALA A 112 -6.13 3.34 7.38
C ALA A 112 -6.07 4.81 6.93
N LEU A 113 -5.50 5.70 7.75
CA LEU A 113 -5.36 7.12 7.42
C LEU A 113 -4.40 7.32 6.24
N MET A 114 -3.26 6.62 6.24
CA MET A 114 -2.32 6.66 5.12
C MET A 114 -3.02 6.26 3.82
N HIS A 115 -3.77 5.15 3.83
CA HIS A 115 -4.50 4.68 2.67
C HIS A 115 -5.56 5.67 2.17
N LEU A 116 -6.36 6.21 3.09
CA LEU A 116 -7.42 7.16 2.76
C LEU A 116 -6.86 8.46 2.15
N HIS A 117 -5.82 9.03 2.74
CA HIS A 117 -5.22 10.27 2.26
C HIS A 117 -4.45 10.08 0.96
N ALA A 118 -3.79 8.93 0.76
CA ALA A 118 -3.19 8.57 -0.53
C ALA A 118 -4.26 8.51 -1.63
N ALA A 119 -5.36 7.79 -1.38
CA ALA A 119 -6.46 7.65 -2.34
C ALA A 119 -7.12 9.01 -2.66
N ALA A 120 -7.31 9.87 -1.66
CA ALA A 120 -7.84 11.23 -1.84
C ALA A 120 -6.99 12.11 -2.77
N ASN A 121 -5.71 11.77 -2.93
CA ASN A 121 -4.77 12.48 -3.81
C ASN A 121 -4.36 11.65 -5.05
N GLY A 122 -5.06 10.54 -5.33
CA GLY A 122 -4.77 9.70 -6.50
C GLY A 122 -3.44 8.94 -6.43
N LYS A 123 -2.94 8.64 -5.23
CA LYS A 123 -1.64 8.00 -4.98
C LYS A 123 -1.82 6.52 -4.67
N PHE A 124 -0.93 5.67 -5.16
CA PHE A 124 -0.99 4.24 -4.86
C PHE A 124 -0.45 3.96 -3.45
N THR A 125 -0.87 2.84 -2.85
CA THR A 125 -0.33 2.41 -1.54
C THR A 125 0.24 1.01 -1.59
N ILE A 126 1.31 0.80 -0.85
CA ILE A 126 1.93 -0.50 -0.60
C ILE A 126 1.72 -0.82 0.88
N ASP A 127 1.18 -2.01 1.16
CA ASP A 127 0.96 -2.46 2.54
C ASP A 127 2.27 -2.93 3.19
N ALA A 128 2.29 -2.90 4.52
CA ALA A 128 3.45 -3.23 5.32
C ALA A 128 3.92 -4.67 5.09
N ILE A 129 5.14 -4.95 5.57
CA ILE A 129 5.68 -6.30 5.61
C ILE A 129 4.94 -7.14 6.65
N HIS A 130 4.85 -8.45 6.40
CA HIS A 130 4.56 -9.43 7.44
C HIS A 130 5.89 -9.96 7.99
N ALA A 131 6.22 -9.65 9.24
CA ALA A 131 7.56 -9.88 9.81
C ALA A 131 7.85 -11.37 10.07
N ASP A 132 6.86 -12.12 10.56
CA ASP A 132 6.98 -13.56 10.76
C ASP A 132 6.80 -14.29 9.42
N PHE A 133 7.88 -14.52 8.69
CA PHE A 133 7.82 -15.19 7.40
C PHE A 133 7.44 -16.69 7.49
N HIS A 134 7.30 -17.26 8.69
CA HIS A 134 6.75 -18.61 8.90
C HIS A 134 5.22 -18.61 9.00
N ASP A 135 4.60 -17.49 9.34
CA ASP A 135 3.14 -17.34 9.38
C ASP A 135 2.57 -17.04 7.98
N GLU A 136 2.49 -18.09 7.17
CA GLU A 136 1.97 -18.00 5.81
C GLU A 136 0.47 -17.64 5.76
N GLU A 137 -0.31 -18.06 6.77
CA GLU A 137 -1.75 -17.81 6.84
C GLU A 137 -2.03 -16.36 7.27
N GLY A 138 -1.33 -15.87 8.30
CA GLY A 138 -1.42 -14.47 8.71
C GLY A 138 -1.04 -13.51 7.58
N LEU A 139 0.05 -13.78 6.88
CA LEU A 139 0.43 -13.03 5.67
C LEU A 139 -0.68 -13.07 4.61
N TYR A 140 -1.26 -14.24 4.34
CA TYR A 140 -2.30 -14.38 3.33
C TYR A 140 -3.54 -13.53 3.69
N LEU A 141 -4.01 -13.61 4.93
CA LEU A 141 -5.17 -12.87 5.40
C LEU A 141 -4.95 -11.35 5.34
N GLU A 142 -3.77 -10.87 5.72
CA GLU A 142 -3.41 -9.45 5.62
C GLU A 142 -3.33 -8.98 4.17
N ALA A 143 -2.70 -9.76 3.30
CA ALA A 143 -2.60 -9.43 1.88
C ALA A 143 -3.98 -9.45 1.20
N VAL A 144 -4.89 -10.35 1.61
CA VAL A 144 -6.27 -10.38 1.12
C VAL A 144 -7.03 -9.12 1.53
N ASP A 145 -6.91 -8.70 2.80
CA ASP A 145 -7.50 -7.43 3.27
C ASP A 145 -6.93 -6.24 2.50
N ALA A 146 -5.62 -6.17 2.31
CA ALA A 146 -4.95 -5.13 1.52
C ALA A 146 -5.49 -5.07 0.07
N ALA A 147 -5.56 -6.21 -0.60
CA ALA A 147 -6.06 -6.31 -1.97
C ALA A 147 -7.54 -5.90 -2.08
N ARG A 148 -8.36 -6.30 -1.11
CA ARG A 148 -9.80 -6.00 -1.06
C ARG A 148 -10.09 -4.55 -0.70
N THR A 149 -9.20 -3.90 0.06
CA THR A 149 -9.33 -2.48 0.44
C THR A 149 -8.71 -1.52 -0.58
N GLY A 150 -7.93 -2.01 -1.54
CA GLY A 150 -7.46 -1.20 -2.67
C GLY A 150 -5.98 -0.85 -2.64
N PHE A 151 -5.18 -1.50 -1.78
CA PHE A 151 -3.72 -1.43 -1.89
C PHE A 151 -3.25 -1.96 -3.25
N ALA A 152 -2.14 -1.41 -3.75
CA ALA A 152 -1.53 -1.83 -5.00
C ALA A 152 -0.61 -3.05 -4.85
N GLY A 153 -0.19 -3.37 -3.62
CA GLY A 153 0.66 -4.52 -3.31
C GLY A 153 0.99 -4.60 -1.82
N THR A 154 1.53 -5.75 -1.41
CA THR A 154 2.03 -6.00 -0.05
C THR A 154 3.53 -6.27 -0.14
N ALA A 155 4.33 -5.61 0.69
CA ALA A 155 5.78 -5.77 0.67
C ALA A 155 6.21 -7.17 1.18
N CYS A 156 7.20 -7.76 0.53
CA CYS A 156 7.79 -9.05 0.92
C CYS A 156 9.25 -8.84 1.36
N ILE A 157 9.63 -9.47 2.47
CA ILE A 157 11.01 -9.52 2.98
C ILE A 157 11.67 -10.88 2.73
N HIS A 158 10.90 -11.90 2.36
CA HIS A 158 11.40 -13.23 2.07
C HIS A 158 10.76 -13.80 0.78
N PRO A 159 11.51 -14.51 -0.09
CA PRO A 159 10.97 -15.06 -1.34
C PRO A 159 9.74 -15.96 -1.18
N LYS A 160 9.61 -16.68 -0.06
CA LYS A 160 8.43 -17.52 0.25
C LYS A 160 7.11 -16.72 0.31
N GLN A 161 7.18 -15.44 0.63
CA GLN A 161 6.00 -14.58 0.75
C GLN A 161 5.40 -14.20 -0.61
N ILE A 162 6.21 -14.26 -1.68
CA ILE A 162 5.84 -13.73 -3.01
C ILE A 162 4.60 -14.43 -3.56
N GLU A 163 4.55 -15.76 -3.52
CA GLU A 163 3.43 -16.51 -4.09
C GLU A 163 2.16 -16.33 -3.26
N ILE A 164 2.30 -16.21 -1.94
CA ILE A 164 1.19 -15.99 -1.01
C ILE A 164 0.55 -14.63 -1.29
N VAL A 165 1.36 -13.57 -1.41
CA VAL A 165 0.88 -12.23 -1.76
C VAL A 165 0.24 -12.22 -3.16
N ARG A 166 0.88 -12.83 -4.16
CA ARG A 166 0.30 -12.92 -5.52
C ARG A 166 -1.05 -13.62 -5.52
N ARG A 167 -1.19 -14.71 -4.75
CA ARG A 167 -2.45 -15.44 -4.59
C ARG A 167 -3.53 -14.56 -3.98
N ALA A 168 -3.21 -13.79 -2.94
CA ALA A 168 -4.15 -12.89 -2.27
C ALA A 168 -4.67 -11.76 -3.16
N TYR A 169 -3.84 -11.27 -4.09
CA TYR A 169 -4.21 -10.19 -5.02
C TYR A 169 -4.90 -10.69 -6.30
N ARG A 170 -4.89 -12.00 -6.56
CA ARG A 170 -5.55 -12.60 -7.73
C ARG A 170 -7.07 -12.61 -7.51
N PRO A 171 -7.88 -12.07 -8.45
CA PRO A 171 -9.32 -12.20 -8.39
C PRO A 171 -9.77 -13.66 -8.34
N GLU A 172 -10.78 -13.94 -7.52
CA GLU A 172 -11.43 -15.25 -7.51
C GLU A 172 -12.21 -15.48 -8.83
N ALA A 173 -12.38 -16.73 -9.24
CA ALA A 173 -13.01 -17.06 -10.53
C ALA A 173 -14.44 -16.52 -10.65
N ASN A 174 -15.23 -16.62 -9.58
CA ASN A 174 -16.57 -16.05 -9.45
C ASN A 174 -16.58 -14.52 -9.53
N GLN A 175 -15.63 -13.83 -8.88
CA GLN A 175 -15.50 -12.38 -8.94
C GLN A 175 -15.17 -11.92 -10.36
N LEU A 176 -14.32 -12.66 -11.06
CA LEU A 176 -13.96 -12.36 -12.43
C LEU A 176 -15.13 -12.61 -13.40
N GLU A 177 -15.88 -13.70 -13.23
CA GLU A 177 -17.08 -13.98 -14.02
C GLU A 177 -18.12 -12.86 -13.84
N TRP A 178 -18.40 -12.49 -12.57
CA TRP A 178 -19.27 -11.37 -12.24
C TRP A 178 -18.80 -10.07 -12.89
N ALA A 179 -17.50 -9.75 -12.76
CA ALA A 179 -16.94 -8.52 -13.29
C ALA A 179 -17.07 -8.41 -14.82
N LYS A 180 -16.86 -9.52 -15.54
CA LYS A 180 -17.04 -9.57 -16.99
C LYS A 180 -18.49 -9.32 -17.38
N LYS A 181 -19.45 -9.98 -16.72
CA LYS A 181 -20.89 -9.76 -16.97
C LYS A 181 -21.29 -8.32 -16.70
N VAL A 182 -20.81 -7.72 -15.61
CA VAL A 182 -21.09 -6.31 -15.27
C VAL A 182 -20.58 -5.35 -16.34
N VAL A 183 -19.34 -5.53 -16.81
CA VAL A 183 -18.75 -4.63 -17.81
C VAL A 183 -19.42 -4.79 -19.17
N GLU A 184 -19.74 -6.02 -19.58
CA GLU A 184 -20.46 -6.31 -20.82
C GLU A 184 -21.87 -5.72 -20.80
N GLU A 185 -22.64 -5.96 -19.74
CA GLU A 185 -24.01 -5.46 -19.64
C GLU A 185 -24.06 -3.93 -19.57
N ALA A 186 -23.08 -3.30 -18.91
CA ALA A 186 -22.98 -1.84 -18.82
C ALA A 186 -22.86 -1.13 -20.18
N GLU A 187 -22.43 -1.80 -21.26
CA GLU A 187 -22.38 -1.21 -22.61
C GLU A 187 -23.78 -0.92 -23.16
N ASN A 188 -24.80 -1.65 -22.67
CA ASN A 188 -26.20 -1.51 -23.10
C ASN A 188 -27.00 -0.52 -22.24
N HIS A 189 -26.45 -0.07 -21.10
CA HIS A 189 -27.16 0.77 -20.14
C HIS A 189 -26.40 2.06 -19.83
N PRO A 190 -26.94 3.24 -20.16
CA PRO A 190 -26.29 4.53 -19.86
C PRO A 190 -26.40 4.92 -18.36
N GLY A 191 -27.04 4.11 -17.52
CA GLY A 191 -27.27 4.37 -16.11
C GLY A 191 -27.36 3.08 -15.31
N ALA A 192 -27.94 3.14 -14.10
CA ALA A 192 -28.07 1.96 -13.25
C ALA A 192 -28.98 0.89 -13.88
N PHE A 193 -28.61 -0.38 -13.73
CA PHE A 193 -29.34 -1.53 -14.27
C PHE A 193 -29.40 -2.68 -13.25
N LYS A 194 -30.21 -3.71 -13.54
CA LYS A 194 -30.31 -4.90 -12.70
C LYS A 194 -29.66 -6.09 -13.40
N LEU A 195 -28.75 -6.78 -12.72
CA LEU A 195 -28.06 -7.97 -13.20
C LEU A 195 -28.03 -9.02 -12.08
N ASP A 196 -28.46 -10.25 -12.38
CA ASP A 196 -28.50 -11.38 -11.42
C ASP A 196 -29.13 -11.04 -10.05
N GLY A 197 -30.15 -10.16 -10.04
CA GLY A 197 -30.84 -9.75 -8.82
C GLY A 197 -30.20 -8.55 -8.10
N GLN A 198 -29.00 -8.12 -8.49
CA GLN A 198 -28.27 -6.98 -7.94
C GLN A 198 -28.51 -5.71 -8.76
N MET A 199 -28.61 -4.56 -8.09
CA MET A 199 -28.58 -3.25 -8.74
C MET A 199 -27.12 -2.85 -8.99
N ILE A 200 -26.80 -2.56 -10.24
CA ILE A 200 -25.45 -2.20 -10.71
C ILE A 200 -25.44 -0.74 -11.12
N ASP A 201 -24.46 0.01 -10.62
CA ASP A 201 -24.23 1.42 -10.88
C ASP A 201 -22.74 1.73 -11.15
N ALA A 202 -22.38 3.01 -11.31
CA ALA A 202 -21.04 3.42 -11.69
C ALA A 202 -19.90 2.92 -10.76
N PRO A 203 -20.05 2.93 -9.41
CA PRO A 203 -19.09 2.30 -8.50
C PRO A 203 -18.87 0.81 -8.78
N LEU A 204 -19.93 0.02 -8.94
CA LEU A 204 -19.80 -1.43 -9.20
C LEU A 204 -19.20 -1.72 -10.57
N ILE A 205 -19.52 -0.91 -11.60
CA ILE A 205 -18.88 -1.00 -12.92
C ILE A 205 -17.38 -0.70 -12.82
N SER A 206 -17.00 0.31 -12.04
CA SER A 206 -15.60 0.68 -11.82
C SER A 206 -14.85 -0.42 -11.08
N GLN A 207 -15.47 -1.02 -10.05
CA GLN A 207 -14.94 -2.17 -9.34
C GLN A 207 -14.75 -3.37 -10.28
N ALA A 208 -15.73 -3.67 -11.13
CA ALA A 208 -15.63 -4.76 -12.10
C ALA A 208 -14.47 -4.55 -13.09
N ARG A 209 -14.29 -3.34 -13.62
CA ARG A 209 -13.13 -2.99 -14.47
C ARG A 209 -11.81 -3.19 -13.73
N MET A 210 -11.73 -2.77 -12.46
CA MET A 210 -10.55 -2.98 -11.62
C MET A 210 -10.26 -4.47 -11.42
N VAL A 211 -11.28 -5.29 -11.12
CA VAL A 211 -11.15 -6.75 -10.96
C VAL A 211 -10.56 -7.38 -12.23
N ILE A 212 -11.06 -6.99 -13.41
CA ILE A 212 -10.53 -7.47 -14.70
C ILE A 212 -9.07 -7.06 -14.90
N SER A 213 -8.71 -5.81 -14.56
CA SER A 213 -7.32 -5.31 -14.73
C SER A 213 -6.27 -6.03 -13.86
N ARG A 214 -6.69 -6.76 -12.82
CA ARG A 214 -5.80 -7.53 -11.94
C ARG A 214 -5.51 -8.94 -12.44
N GLN A 215 -6.02 -9.32 -13.61
CA GLN A 215 -5.63 -10.57 -14.25
C GLN A 215 -4.13 -10.58 -14.55
N PRO A 216 -3.41 -11.68 -14.28
CA PRO A 216 -2.07 -11.86 -14.80
C PRO A 216 -2.10 -11.73 -16.33
N ALA A 217 -1.13 -11.00 -16.90
CA ALA A 217 -0.90 -10.96 -18.33
C ALA A 217 -0.49 -12.34 -18.89
#